data_AF-D6V9P5-F1
#
_entry.id   AF-D6V9P5-F1
#
_cell.length_a   1.000
_cell.length_b   1.000
_cell.length_c   1.000
_cell.angle_alpha   90.00
_cell.angle_beta   90.00
_cell.angle_gamma   90.00
#
_symmetry.space_group_name_H-M   'P 1'
#
loop_
_entity.id
_entity.type
_entity.pdbx_description
1 polymer ?
#
loop_
_entity_poly.entity_id
_entity_poly.type
_entity_poly.pdbx_seq_one_letter_code
_entity_poly.pdbx_strand_id
1 'polypeptide(L)'
;MSEPVRTAPFAPFEWLISARYLRARRKEGFISVIAGFSFLGIMLGVATLIIVMAVMNGFRKELLDKILGLNGHLLVQPLESPLTDWKEVADRINGVQGIRLAAPIVEGQALASSPFNASGVLVRGIRAADLEKLTSISKNIKQGTLEGFDDGQGVAIGRRLADLLSLHAGDTVTLVAPRGAVTPMGTTPRIKPYKVAAVFEIGMSEYDSSFVFMPLKEAQAYFNRPNDVTAIEIYTDNPDKVDEYRKAVAEAAQRPIFMVDWRQRNSTFFNALQVERNVMFLILTLIVLVASLNIISGLIMLVKDKGSDIAILRTMGATQGSIMRIFLITGAAIGVVGTLVGFLLGVIICLNIENIRQFISWLTNTELFSPELYFLSKLPAEISIGETAAVVIMALTLSFLATLYPSWRAARLDPIEALRYE
;
A
#
# COMPACT_ATOMS: atom_id res chain seq x y z
N MET A 1 54.43 -39.53 16.01
CA MET A 1 52.97 -39.57 15.73
C MET A 1 52.54 -38.14 15.43
N SER A 2 52.39 -37.80 14.15
CA SER A 2 51.83 -36.51 13.73
C SER A 2 50.36 -36.46 14.14
N GLU A 3 49.93 -35.40 14.82
CA GLU A 3 48.52 -35.19 15.14
C GLU A 3 47.66 -35.33 13.87
N PRO A 4 46.50 -36.00 13.94
CA PRO A 4 45.60 -36.07 12.79
C PRO A 4 45.18 -34.64 12.44
N VAL A 5 45.50 -34.21 11.22
CA VAL A 5 45.11 -32.91 10.66
C VAL A 5 43.59 -32.80 10.76
N ARG A 6 43.10 -32.04 11.75
CA ARG A 6 41.68 -31.74 11.87
C ARG A 6 41.29 -30.94 10.64
N THR A 7 40.37 -31.46 9.84
CA THR A 7 39.84 -30.74 8.69
C THR A 7 39.20 -29.43 9.16
N ALA A 8 39.58 -28.33 8.52
CA ALA A 8 39.02 -27.02 8.80
C ALA A 8 37.49 -27.05 8.61
N PRO A 9 36.73 -26.27 9.41
CA PRO A 9 35.30 -26.12 9.19
C PRO A 9 35.01 -25.63 7.76
N PHE A 10 33.97 -26.19 7.11
CA PHE A 10 33.56 -25.85 5.74
C PHE A 10 34.61 -26.18 4.67
N ALA A 11 35.37 -27.27 4.87
CA ALA A 11 36.37 -27.73 3.91
C ALA A 11 35.76 -28.11 2.55
N PRO A 12 36.54 -28.08 1.45
CA PRO A 12 36.05 -28.37 0.10
C PRO A 12 35.32 -29.72 -0.05
N PHE A 13 35.70 -30.73 0.73
CA PHE A 13 35.03 -32.03 0.68
C PHE A 13 33.60 -31.98 1.27
N GLU A 14 33.34 -31.14 2.28
CA GLU A 14 32.01 -30.97 2.89
C GLU A 14 31.04 -30.39 1.85
N TRP A 15 31.51 -29.42 1.05
CA TRP A 15 30.80 -28.85 -0.10
C TRP A 15 30.61 -29.85 -1.24
N LEU A 16 31.62 -30.68 -1.52
CA LEU A 16 31.55 -31.67 -2.59
C LEU A 16 30.55 -32.79 -2.26
N ILE A 17 30.48 -33.22 -1.00
CA ILE A 17 29.51 -34.22 -0.55
C ILE A 17 28.09 -33.63 -0.54
N SER A 18 27.90 -32.42 -0.01
CA SER A 18 26.58 -31.78 0.01
C SER A 18 26.04 -31.55 -1.42
N ALA A 19 26.88 -31.09 -2.36
CA ALA A 19 26.51 -30.96 -3.76
C ALA A 19 26.13 -32.29 -4.41
N ARG A 20 26.76 -33.41 -4.01
CA ARG A 20 26.39 -34.76 -4.48
C ARG A 20 25.05 -35.21 -3.90
N TYR A 21 24.76 -34.92 -2.64
CA TYR A 21 23.46 -35.23 -2.02
C TYR A 21 22.31 -34.43 -2.65
N LEU A 22 22.56 -33.23 -3.15
CA LEU A 22 21.57 -32.44 -3.89
C LEU A 22 21.36 -32.90 -5.34
N ARG A 23 22.31 -33.63 -5.93
CA ARG A 23 22.27 -33.98 -7.36
C ARG A 23 21.45 -35.25 -7.60
N ALA A 24 20.37 -35.12 -8.37
CA ALA A 24 19.53 -36.23 -8.79
C ALA A 24 20.32 -37.32 -9.53
N ARG A 25 20.48 -38.52 -8.95
CA ARG A 25 20.93 -39.73 -9.68
C ARG A 25 19.74 -40.66 -9.92
N ARG A 26 19.63 -41.21 -11.13
CA ARG A 26 18.53 -42.08 -11.61
C ARG A 26 18.24 -43.33 -10.75
N LYS A 27 19.18 -43.76 -9.89
CA LYS A 27 18.98 -44.91 -8.97
C LYS A 27 18.45 -44.53 -7.57
N GLU A 28 18.45 -43.24 -7.21
CA GLU A 28 18.05 -42.72 -5.88
C GLU A 28 16.94 -41.66 -6.02
N GLY A 29 15.94 -41.93 -6.87
CA GLY A 29 14.93 -40.93 -7.28
C GLY A 29 14.15 -40.29 -6.12
N PHE A 30 13.95 -41.02 -5.01
CA PHE A 30 13.13 -40.55 -3.88
C PHE A 30 13.78 -39.35 -3.15
N ILE A 31 15.10 -39.35 -2.99
CA ILE A 31 15.85 -38.31 -2.26
C ILE A 31 15.83 -36.98 -3.03
N SER A 32 15.98 -37.05 -4.35
CA SER A 32 15.93 -35.86 -5.22
C SER A 32 14.52 -35.25 -5.29
N VAL A 33 13.47 -36.05 -5.16
CA VAL A 33 12.08 -35.59 -5.17
C VAL A 33 11.78 -34.80 -3.89
N ILE A 34 12.30 -35.24 -2.74
CA ILE A 34 12.11 -34.55 -1.46
C ILE A 34 12.81 -33.19 -1.45
N ALA A 35 14.07 -33.13 -1.89
CA ALA A 35 14.78 -31.85 -2.05
C ALA A 35 14.03 -30.93 -3.03
N GLY A 36 13.44 -31.49 -4.08
CA GLY A 36 12.55 -30.79 -5.01
C GLY A 36 11.30 -30.21 -4.32
N PHE A 37 10.62 -30.96 -3.46
CA PHE A 37 9.46 -30.48 -2.71
C PHE A 37 9.81 -29.37 -1.71
N SER A 38 10.91 -29.51 -0.97
CA SER A 38 11.37 -28.44 -0.08
C SER A 38 11.77 -27.19 -0.87
N PHE A 39 12.46 -27.35 -1.99
CA PHE A 39 12.78 -26.24 -2.89
C PHE A 39 11.52 -25.54 -3.43
N LEU A 40 10.56 -26.31 -3.97
CA LEU A 40 9.31 -25.77 -4.48
C LEU A 40 8.50 -25.07 -3.39
N GLY A 41 8.45 -25.62 -2.17
CA GLY A 41 7.77 -25.02 -1.03
C GLY A 41 8.33 -23.65 -0.67
N ILE A 42 9.67 -23.51 -0.59
CA ILE A 42 10.33 -22.23 -0.32
C ILE A 42 10.14 -21.27 -1.48
N MET A 43 10.36 -21.74 -2.71
CA MET A 43 10.24 -20.94 -3.92
C MET A 43 8.83 -20.34 -4.05
N LEU A 44 7.79 -21.17 -3.94
CA LEU A 44 6.40 -20.72 -4.02
C LEU A 44 6.03 -19.87 -2.81
N GLY A 45 6.51 -20.21 -1.61
CA GLY A 45 6.31 -19.39 -0.42
C GLY A 45 6.83 -17.98 -0.63
N VAL A 46 8.12 -17.83 -0.93
CA VAL A 46 8.77 -16.52 -1.14
C VAL A 46 8.13 -15.74 -2.29
N ALA A 47 7.85 -16.39 -3.43
CA ALA A 47 7.20 -15.74 -4.56
C ALA A 47 5.80 -15.22 -4.17
N THR A 48 4.99 -16.05 -3.50
CA THR A 48 3.63 -15.67 -3.07
C THR A 48 3.67 -14.51 -2.08
N LEU A 49 4.59 -14.52 -1.11
CA LEU A 49 4.73 -13.43 -0.14
C LEU A 49 5.05 -12.10 -0.83
N ILE A 50 5.97 -12.11 -1.79
CA ILE A 50 6.35 -10.90 -2.56
C ILE A 50 5.17 -10.40 -3.39
N ILE A 51 4.47 -11.29 -4.10
CA ILE A 51 3.33 -10.93 -4.94
C ILE A 51 2.23 -10.28 -4.11
N VAL A 52 1.84 -10.95 -3.02
CA VAL A 52 0.76 -10.49 -2.16
C VAL A 52 1.10 -9.13 -1.54
N MET A 53 2.31 -8.95 -0.99
CA MET A 53 2.73 -7.65 -0.45
C MET A 53 2.76 -6.56 -1.52
N ALA A 54 3.28 -6.86 -2.72
CA ALA A 54 3.37 -5.87 -3.79
C ALA A 54 1.99 -5.40 -4.27
N VAL A 55 1.03 -6.33 -4.42
CA VAL A 55 -0.35 -6.00 -4.78
C VAL A 55 -1.01 -5.15 -3.71
N MET A 56 -0.86 -5.53 -2.43
CA MET A 56 -1.46 -4.78 -1.33
C MET A 56 -0.86 -3.38 -1.20
N ASN A 57 0.46 -3.23 -1.37
CA ASN A 57 1.11 -1.92 -1.40
C ASN A 57 0.63 -1.07 -2.56
N GLY A 58 0.54 -1.65 -3.76
CA GLY A 58 0.00 -0.96 -4.93
C GLY A 58 -1.43 -0.49 -4.71
N PHE A 59 -2.28 -1.34 -4.12
CA PHE A 59 -3.66 -1.02 -3.78
C PHE A 59 -3.74 0.12 -2.78
N ARG A 60 -2.96 0.03 -1.68
CA ARG A 60 -2.85 1.09 -0.67
C ARG A 60 -2.42 2.41 -1.30
N LYS A 61 -1.38 2.40 -2.13
CA LYS A 61 -0.87 3.62 -2.77
C LYS A 61 -1.93 4.25 -3.64
N GLU A 62 -2.58 3.49 -4.52
CA GLU A 62 -3.55 4.11 -5.40
C GLU A 62 -4.81 4.60 -4.66
N LEU A 63 -5.25 3.88 -3.63
CA LEU A 63 -6.33 4.39 -2.79
C LEU A 63 -5.94 5.66 -2.04
N LEU A 64 -4.73 5.73 -1.48
CA LEU A 64 -4.22 6.92 -0.81
C LEU A 64 -4.07 8.09 -1.79
N ASP A 65 -3.49 7.87 -2.96
CA ASP A 65 -3.32 8.90 -4.01
C ASP A 65 -4.67 9.50 -4.41
N LYS A 66 -5.73 8.69 -4.50
CA LYS A 66 -7.08 9.17 -4.81
C LYS A 66 -7.72 9.95 -3.66
N ILE A 67 -7.55 9.50 -2.41
CA ILE A 67 -8.11 10.17 -1.23
C ILE A 67 -7.40 11.51 -0.95
N LEU A 68 -6.08 11.54 -1.09
CA LEU A 68 -5.22 12.68 -0.80
C LEU A 68 -5.10 13.66 -1.98
N GLY A 69 -5.36 13.20 -3.20
CA GLY A 69 -5.29 14.04 -4.39
C GLY A 69 -6.30 15.19 -4.40
N LEU A 70 -7.42 15.08 -3.67
CA LEU A 70 -8.44 16.13 -3.58
C LEU A 70 -8.41 16.90 -2.24
N ASN A 71 -8.27 16.21 -1.12
CA ASN A 71 -8.20 16.86 0.19
C ASN A 71 -6.75 17.18 0.59
N GLY A 72 -6.56 18.27 1.33
CA GLY A 72 -5.28 18.57 1.94
C GLY A 72 -4.88 17.51 2.96
N HIS A 73 -3.56 17.33 3.09
CA HIS A 73 -2.96 16.40 4.04
C HIS A 73 -3.13 16.87 5.49
N LEU A 74 -3.25 18.19 5.68
CA LEU A 74 -3.52 18.85 6.96
C LEU A 74 -4.65 19.87 6.79
N LEU A 75 -5.56 19.92 7.76
CA LEU A 75 -6.63 20.91 7.84
C LEU A 75 -6.44 21.75 9.09
N VAL A 76 -6.22 23.04 8.91
CA VAL A 76 -6.08 24.02 9.99
C VAL A 76 -7.42 24.70 10.22
N GLN A 77 -7.97 24.54 11.41
CA GLN A 77 -9.23 25.13 11.85
C GLN A 77 -9.00 26.13 12.98
N PRO A 78 -9.80 27.20 13.07
CA PRO A 78 -9.74 28.10 14.22
C PRO A 78 -10.20 27.40 15.49
N LEU A 79 -9.51 27.63 16.62
CA LEU A 79 -9.93 27.11 17.91
C LEU A 79 -10.82 28.10 18.68
N GLU A 80 -10.40 29.37 18.77
CA GLU A 80 -11.04 30.37 19.64
C GLU A 80 -11.81 31.45 18.87
N SER A 81 -11.18 32.02 17.84
CA SER A 81 -11.72 33.13 17.05
C SER A 81 -11.83 32.75 15.58
N PRO A 82 -12.78 33.31 14.81
CA PRO A 82 -12.85 33.07 13.36
C PRO A 82 -11.53 33.34 12.63
N LEU A 83 -11.26 32.60 11.55
CA LEU A 83 -10.11 32.85 10.66
C LEU A 83 -10.41 34.04 9.75
N THR A 84 -10.33 35.26 10.26
CA THR A 84 -10.45 36.51 9.49
C THR A 84 -9.11 36.97 8.91
N ASP A 85 -8.01 36.63 9.58
CA ASP A 85 -6.60 36.84 9.19
C ASP A 85 -6.06 35.73 8.28
N TRP A 86 -6.95 34.96 7.65
CA TRP A 86 -6.63 33.77 6.85
C TRP A 86 -5.61 34.01 5.74
N LYS A 87 -5.55 35.22 5.17
CA LYS A 87 -4.57 35.59 4.14
C LYS A 87 -3.15 35.50 4.70
N GLU A 88 -2.90 36.23 5.78
CA GLU A 88 -1.59 36.28 6.42
C GLU A 88 -1.19 34.92 6.99
N VAL A 89 -2.15 34.20 7.58
CA VAL A 89 -1.92 32.84 8.10
C VAL A 89 -1.55 31.89 6.96
N ALA A 90 -2.29 31.88 5.85
CA ALA A 90 -2.01 31.03 4.70
C ALA A 90 -0.64 31.37 4.07
N ASP A 91 -0.28 32.65 3.98
CA ASP A 91 1.00 33.09 3.42
C ASP A 91 2.18 32.66 4.31
N ARG A 92 2.06 32.76 5.64
CA ARG A 92 3.08 32.25 6.57
C ARG A 92 3.23 30.74 6.47
N ILE A 93 2.12 30.00 6.38
CA ILE A 93 2.14 28.54 6.24
C ILE A 93 2.73 28.14 4.88
N ASN A 94 2.43 28.84 3.79
CA ASN A 94 3.04 28.61 2.48
C ASN A 94 4.58 28.77 2.50
N GLY A 95 5.13 29.55 3.44
CA GLY A 95 6.57 29.73 3.60
C GLY A 95 7.29 28.58 4.32
N VAL A 96 6.57 27.59 4.86
CA VAL A 96 7.16 26.46 5.58
C VAL A 96 7.73 25.44 4.59
N GLN A 97 8.96 24.99 4.82
CA GLN A 97 9.62 23.99 3.98
C GLN A 97 8.83 22.67 3.97
N GLY A 98 8.56 22.14 2.77
CA GLY A 98 7.78 20.91 2.57
C GLY A 98 6.28 21.13 2.40
N ILE A 99 5.80 22.37 2.47
CA ILE A 99 4.42 22.75 2.14
C ILE A 99 4.36 23.25 0.71
N ARG A 100 3.52 22.59 -0.10
CA ARG A 100 3.30 22.93 -1.51
C ARG A 100 2.22 24.00 -1.69
N LEU A 101 1.17 23.94 -0.87
CA LEU A 101 0.03 24.86 -0.94
C LEU A 101 -0.71 24.91 0.40
N ALA A 102 -1.02 26.11 0.87
CA ALA A 102 -1.96 26.40 1.93
C ALA A 102 -3.13 27.20 1.33
N ALA A 103 -4.24 26.51 1.10
CA ALA A 103 -5.43 27.03 0.45
C ALA A 103 -6.51 27.38 1.50
N PRO A 104 -6.88 28.66 1.66
CA PRO A 104 -8.02 29.03 2.50
C PRO A 104 -9.33 28.58 1.85
N ILE A 105 -10.18 27.89 2.62
CA ILE A 105 -11.43 27.31 2.11
C ILE A 105 -12.64 27.65 2.98
N VAL A 106 -13.78 27.84 2.32
CA VAL A 106 -15.10 27.83 2.96
C VAL A 106 -15.80 26.54 2.57
N GLU A 107 -16.13 25.70 3.54
CA GLU A 107 -16.80 24.42 3.29
C GLU A 107 -18.16 24.40 3.98
N GLY A 108 -19.18 23.91 3.27
CA GLY A 108 -20.53 23.75 3.80
C GLY A 108 -21.37 22.76 2.98
N GLN A 109 -22.34 22.12 3.65
CA GLN A 109 -23.27 21.19 3.00
C GLN A 109 -24.45 21.95 2.37
N ALA A 110 -24.85 21.51 1.18
CA ALA A 110 -26.03 22.02 0.47
C ALA A 110 -26.72 20.89 -0.29
N LEU A 111 -27.90 21.18 -0.84
CA LEU A 111 -28.58 20.33 -1.82
C LEU A 111 -28.42 20.98 -3.19
N ALA A 112 -27.87 20.26 -4.16
CA ALA A 112 -27.85 20.66 -5.56
C ALA A 112 -29.07 20.08 -6.27
N SER A 113 -29.80 20.90 -7.01
CA SER A 113 -31.01 20.50 -7.72
C SER A 113 -31.02 21.05 -9.15
N SER A 114 -31.53 20.22 -10.04
CA SER A 114 -31.93 20.55 -11.41
C SER A 114 -33.42 20.25 -11.59
N PRO A 115 -34.01 20.60 -12.75
CA PRO A 115 -35.39 20.21 -13.07
C PRO A 115 -35.65 18.69 -13.07
N PHE A 116 -34.59 17.88 -13.16
CA PHE A 116 -34.68 16.43 -13.31
C PHE A 116 -34.45 15.69 -12.00
N ASN A 117 -33.51 16.16 -11.17
CA ASN A 117 -33.08 15.44 -9.98
C ASN A 117 -32.49 16.37 -8.91
N ALA A 118 -32.25 15.83 -7.72
CA ALA A 118 -31.55 16.54 -6.64
C ALA A 118 -30.59 15.60 -5.91
N SER A 119 -29.46 16.13 -5.45
CA SER A 119 -28.44 15.40 -4.72
C SER A 119 -27.85 16.25 -3.60
N GLY A 120 -27.48 15.61 -2.48
CA GLY A 120 -26.71 16.25 -1.42
C GLY A 120 -25.29 16.51 -1.89
N VAL A 121 -24.78 17.71 -1.66
CA VAL A 121 -23.44 18.13 -2.11
C VAL A 121 -22.66 18.83 -0.99
N LEU A 122 -21.33 18.73 -1.09
CA LEU A 122 -20.39 19.50 -0.32
C LEU A 122 -19.87 20.64 -1.19
N VAL A 123 -20.22 21.86 -0.80
CA VAL A 123 -19.80 23.07 -1.50
C VAL A 123 -18.49 23.56 -0.89
N ARG A 124 -17.46 23.67 -1.72
CA ARG A 124 -16.13 24.16 -1.34
C ARG A 124 -15.80 25.45 -2.06
N GLY A 125 -15.76 26.53 -1.29
CA GLY A 125 -15.27 27.84 -1.67
C GLY A 125 -13.76 27.88 -1.71
N ILE A 126 -13.16 28.18 -2.86
CA ILE A 126 -11.72 28.26 -3.05
C ILE A 126 -11.37 29.40 -4.01
N ARG A 127 -10.15 29.97 -3.93
CA ARG A 127 -9.66 30.97 -4.90
C ARG A 127 -9.26 30.29 -6.20
N ALA A 128 -9.46 30.95 -7.34
CA ALA A 128 -9.04 30.43 -8.65
C ALA A 128 -7.54 30.06 -8.65
N ALA A 129 -6.68 30.93 -8.12
CA ALA A 129 -5.24 30.70 -8.04
C ALA A 129 -4.82 29.49 -7.20
N ASP A 130 -5.63 29.08 -6.22
CA ASP A 130 -5.38 27.88 -5.42
C ASP A 130 -5.94 26.63 -6.12
N LEU A 131 -7.12 26.75 -6.74
CA LEU A 131 -7.76 25.68 -7.50
C LEU A 131 -6.93 25.26 -8.73
N GLU A 132 -6.30 26.20 -9.42
CA GLU A 132 -5.40 25.91 -10.55
C GLU A 132 -4.19 25.08 -10.14
N LYS A 133 -3.68 25.29 -8.92
CA LYS A 133 -2.55 24.53 -8.35
C LYS A 133 -2.94 23.10 -7.97
N LEU A 134 -4.24 22.83 -7.79
CA LEU A 134 -4.79 21.49 -7.57
C LEU A 134 -4.86 20.73 -8.90
N THR A 135 -3.74 20.12 -9.29
CA THR A 135 -3.60 19.42 -10.58
C THR A 135 -4.62 18.31 -10.78
N SER A 136 -5.13 17.71 -9.70
CA SER A 136 -6.18 16.68 -9.75
C SER A 136 -7.47 17.21 -10.39
N ILE A 137 -7.76 18.50 -10.22
CA ILE A 137 -8.96 19.15 -10.77
C ILE A 137 -8.61 19.90 -12.04
N SER A 138 -7.61 20.79 -11.99
CA SER A 138 -7.31 21.72 -13.09
C SER A 138 -6.89 21.02 -14.39
N LYS A 139 -6.23 19.86 -14.31
CA LYS A 139 -5.84 19.06 -15.49
C LYS A 139 -6.90 18.08 -15.96
N ASN A 140 -7.97 17.87 -15.19
CA ASN A 140 -9.01 16.87 -15.48
C ASN A 140 -10.39 17.48 -15.72
N ILE A 141 -10.44 18.70 -16.24
CA ILE A 141 -11.68 19.32 -16.73
C ILE A 141 -12.11 18.60 -18.01
N LYS A 142 -13.36 18.14 -18.06
CA LYS A 142 -13.96 17.43 -19.20
C LYS A 142 -14.83 18.33 -20.07
N GLN A 143 -15.48 19.32 -19.46
CA GLN A 143 -16.33 20.29 -20.15
C GLN A 143 -16.19 21.68 -19.50
N GLY A 144 -16.32 22.75 -20.29
CA GLY A 144 -16.24 24.12 -19.80
C GLY A 144 -14.82 24.60 -19.49
N THR A 145 -14.70 25.64 -18.65
CA THR A 145 -13.42 26.26 -18.28
C THR A 145 -13.46 26.85 -16.87
N LEU A 146 -12.30 26.92 -16.22
CA LEU A 146 -12.10 27.65 -14.95
C LEU A 146 -11.63 29.09 -15.17
N GLU A 147 -11.49 29.54 -16.42
CA GLU A 147 -11.19 30.94 -16.72
C GLU A 147 -12.27 31.86 -16.13
N GLY A 148 -11.86 32.93 -15.45
CA GLY A 148 -12.78 33.87 -14.80
C GLY A 148 -13.54 33.28 -13.60
N PHE A 149 -13.06 32.17 -13.00
CA PHE A 149 -13.72 31.53 -11.85
C PHE A 149 -14.00 32.53 -10.72
N ASP A 150 -13.00 33.32 -10.32
CA ASP A 150 -13.14 34.30 -9.22
C ASP A 150 -14.08 35.48 -9.54
N ASP A 151 -14.47 35.70 -10.80
CA ASP A 151 -15.39 36.76 -11.23
C ASP A 151 -16.86 36.40 -10.98
N GLY A 152 -17.14 35.23 -10.40
CA GLY A 152 -18.50 34.77 -10.07
C GLY A 152 -19.27 34.19 -11.26
N GLN A 153 -18.56 33.75 -12.31
CA GLN A 153 -19.17 33.27 -13.55
C GLN A 153 -19.85 31.89 -13.43
N GLY A 154 -19.64 31.16 -12.34
CA GLY A 154 -20.30 29.89 -12.10
C GLY A 154 -19.64 29.03 -11.03
N VAL A 155 -20.06 27.77 -10.99
CA VAL A 155 -19.53 26.71 -10.14
C VAL A 155 -18.92 25.61 -10.99
N ALA A 156 -17.95 24.89 -10.45
CA ALA A 156 -17.43 23.68 -11.06
C ALA A 156 -18.00 22.46 -10.33
N ILE A 157 -18.51 21.48 -11.09
CA ILE A 157 -19.16 20.27 -10.54
C ILE A 157 -18.46 19.00 -11.02
N GLY A 158 -18.52 17.93 -10.24
CA GLY A 158 -18.00 16.63 -10.65
C GLY A 158 -18.84 16.00 -11.77
N ARG A 159 -18.21 15.18 -12.62
CA ARG A 159 -18.87 14.53 -13.78
C ARG A 159 -20.08 13.71 -13.37
N ARG A 160 -19.97 12.89 -12.32
CA ARG A 160 -21.09 12.04 -11.89
C ARG A 160 -22.25 12.86 -11.32
N LEU A 161 -21.96 13.98 -10.65
CA LEU A 161 -22.99 14.91 -10.19
C LEU A 161 -23.70 15.58 -11.40
N ALA A 162 -22.94 15.98 -12.41
CA ALA A 162 -23.49 16.51 -13.66
C ALA A 162 -24.40 15.49 -14.34
N ASP A 163 -23.95 14.23 -14.46
CA ASP A 163 -24.72 13.12 -15.04
C ASP A 163 -26.00 12.85 -14.22
N LEU A 164 -25.92 12.82 -12.89
CA LEU A 164 -27.07 12.59 -11.99
C LEU A 164 -28.13 13.69 -12.08
N LEU A 165 -27.70 14.93 -12.28
CA LEU A 165 -28.56 16.10 -12.41
C LEU A 165 -28.98 16.37 -13.86
N SER A 166 -28.48 15.59 -14.83
CA SER A 166 -28.65 15.81 -16.27
C SER A 166 -28.23 17.23 -16.70
N LEU A 167 -27.07 17.69 -16.23
CA LEU A 167 -26.50 19.01 -16.51
C LEU A 167 -25.22 18.93 -17.32
N HIS A 168 -24.98 19.93 -18.16
CA HIS A 168 -23.72 20.15 -18.88
C HIS A 168 -23.10 21.49 -18.49
N ALA A 169 -21.84 21.72 -18.91
CA ALA A 169 -21.24 23.04 -18.80
C ALA A 169 -22.09 24.10 -19.55
N GLY A 170 -22.39 25.20 -18.89
CA GLY A 170 -23.29 26.27 -19.37
C GLY A 170 -24.70 26.21 -18.77
N ASP A 171 -25.14 25.05 -18.28
CA ASP A 171 -26.45 24.90 -17.64
C ASP A 171 -26.49 25.53 -16.24
N THR A 172 -27.68 25.57 -15.63
CA THR A 172 -27.88 26.17 -14.30
C THR A 172 -28.18 25.09 -13.26
N VAL A 173 -27.40 25.07 -12.19
CA VAL A 173 -27.64 24.27 -10.98
C VAL A 173 -28.17 25.16 -9.87
N THR A 174 -29.19 24.70 -9.16
CA THR A 174 -29.72 25.42 -7.99
C THR A 174 -29.13 24.84 -6.72
N LEU A 175 -28.46 25.66 -5.92
CA LEU A 175 -27.93 25.25 -4.62
C LEU A 175 -28.88 25.71 -3.50
N VAL A 176 -29.28 24.78 -2.65
CA VAL A 176 -30.16 24.99 -1.50
C VAL A 176 -29.40 24.69 -0.21
N ALA A 177 -29.09 25.71 0.57
CA ALA A 177 -28.48 25.55 1.88
C ALA A 177 -29.56 25.56 2.98
N PRO A 178 -29.57 24.58 3.90
CA PRO A 178 -30.61 24.47 4.93
C PRO A 178 -30.53 25.60 5.98
N ARG A 179 -29.36 26.22 6.18
CA ARG A 179 -29.15 27.33 7.10
C ARG A 179 -29.04 28.65 6.33
N GLY A 180 -30.17 29.23 5.95
CA GLY A 180 -30.23 30.57 5.36
C GLY A 180 -30.50 31.67 6.39
N ALA A 181 -31.38 32.61 6.10
CA ALA A 181 -31.64 33.76 6.97
C ALA A 181 -32.48 33.37 8.18
N VAL A 182 -32.10 33.86 9.36
CA VAL A 182 -32.93 33.71 10.58
C VAL A 182 -34.05 34.74 10.51
N THR A 183 -35.29 34.28 10.46
CA THR A 183 -36.48 35.13 10.50
C THR A 183 -37.30 34.84 11.77
N PRO A 184 -38.22 35.73 12.20
CA PRO A 184 -39.12 35.45 13.32
C PRO A 184 -39.98 34.19 13.15
N MET A 185 -40.12 33.68 11.92
CA MET A 185 -40.86 32.47 11.56
C MET A 185 -39.97 31.22 11.45
N GLY A 186 -38.67 31.32 11.75
CA GLY A 186 -37.68 30.24 11.62
C GLY A 186 -36.55 30.54 10.63
N THR A 187 -35.66 29.58 10.41
CA THR A 187 -34.57 29.69 9.43
C THR A 187 -35.10 29.36 8.04
N THR A 188 -35.08 30.32 7.11
CA THR A 188 -35.45 30.05 5.72
C THR A 188 -34.25 29.45 4.97
N PRO A 189 -34.45 28.44 4.12
CA PRO A 189 -33.35 27.90 3.32
C PRO A 189 -32.88 28.94 2.30
N ARG A 190 -31.58 28.96 2.02
CA ARG A 190 -31.01 29.84 1.00
C ARG A 190 -30.96 29.10 -0.33
N ILE A 191 -31.70 29.60 -1.30
CA ILE A 191 -31.81 29.02 -2.64
C ILE A 191 -31.18 30.01 -3.62
N LYS A 192 -30.12 29.60 -4.33
CA LYS A 192 -29.48 30.44 -5.34
C LYS A 192 -29.09 29.61 -6.58
N PRO A 193 -29.49 30.03 -7.79
CA PRO A 193 -29.03 29.41 -9.02
C PRO A 193 -27.61 29.85 -9.38
N TYR A 194 -26.81 28.92 -9.89
CA TYR A 194 -25.47 29.16 -10.41
C TYR A 194 -25.30 28.49 -11.77
N LYS A 195 -24.56 29.13 -12.67
CA LYS A 195 -24.14 28.50 -13.92
C LYS A 195 -23.05 27.46 -13.65
N VAL A 196 -23.06 26.36 -14.39
CA VAL A 196 -22.00 25.37 -14.38
C VAL A 196 -20.89 25.85 -15.31
N ALA A 197 -19.80 26.38 -14.74
CA ALA A 197 -18.67 26.89 -15.51
C ALA A 197 -17.78 25.76 -16.04
N ALA A 198 -17.59 24.71 -15.24
CA ALA A 198 -16.76 23.56 -15.59
C ALA A 198 -17.30 22.26 -15.00
N VAL A 199 -17.03 21.15 -15.69
CA VAL A 199 -17.26 19.79 -15.22
C VAL A 199 -15.92 19.07 -15.13
N PHE A 200 -15.54 18.61 -13.94
CA PHE A 200 -14.27 17.91 -13.69
C PHE A 200 -14.50 16.42 -13.40
N GLU A 201 -13.47 15.60 -13.59
CA GLU A 201 -13.50 14.17 -13.23
C GLU A 201 -12.18 13.76 -12.59
N ILE A 202 -12.22 13.33 -11.33
CA ILE A 202 -11.04 12.82 -10.63
C ILE A 202 -10.96 11.29 -10.62
N GLY A 203 -12.02 10.60 -11.03
CA GLY A 203 -12.05 9.13 -11.15
C GLY A 203 -12.33 8.42 -9.82
N MET A 204 -12.99 9.10 -8.88
CA MET A 204 -13.51 8.53 -7.64
C MET A 204 -14.96 8.91 -7.48
N SER A 205 -15.85 7.92 -7.49
CA SER A 205 -17.29 8.13 -7.65
C SER A 205 -17.91 9.03 -6.60
N GLU A 206 -17.50 8.88 -5.35
CA GLU A 206 -18.05 9.64 -4.22
C GLU A 206 -17.69 11.13 -4.30
N TYR A 207 -16.49 11.45 -4.81
CA TYR A 207 -16.09 12.84 -5.01
C TYR A 207 -16.73 13.44 -6.25
N ASP A 208 -16.73 12.70 -7.36
CA ASP A 208 -17.32 13.13 -8.62
C ASP A 208 -18.86 13.32 -8.51
N SER A 209 -19.50 12.74 -7.49
CA SER A 209 -20.95 12.85 -7.25
C SER A 209 -21.36 13.86 -6.17
N SER A 210 -20.43 14.36 -5.35
CA SER A 210 -20.78 15.18 -4.17
C SER A 210 -20.12 16.55 -4.11
N PHE A 211 -18.98 16.79 -4.79
CA PHE A 211 -18.27 18.06 -4.68
C PHE A 211 -18.75 19.12 -5.68
N VAL A 212 -18.93 20.34 -5.17
CA VAL A 212 -19.18 21.56 -5.95
C VAL A 212 -18.17 22.62 -5.53
N PHE A 213 -17.31 23.06 -6.46
CA PHE A 213 -16.40 24.17 -6.22
C PHE A 213 -17.04 25.48 -6.62
N MET A 214 -16.91 26.48 -5.76
CA MET A 214 -17.35 27.84 -6.05
C MET A 214 -16.29 28.86 -5.64
N PRO A 215 -16.36 30.10 -6.14
CA PRO A 215 -15.39 31.13 -5.78
C PRO A 215 -15.42 31.43 -4.28
N LEU A 216 -14.26 31.62 -3.66
CA LEU A 216 -14.16 31.82 -2.21
C LEU A 216 -15.06 32.95 -1.70
N LYS A 217 -15.08 34.10 -2.38
CA LYS A 217 -15.93 35.24 -2.03
C LYS A 217 -17.42 34.92 -2.12
N GLU A 218 -17.82 34.15 -3.12
CA GLU A 218 -19.20 33.72 -3.29
C GLU A 218 -19.59 32.70 -2.22
N ALA A 219 -18.71 31.77 -1.86
CA ALA A 219 -18.95 30.84 -0.74
C ALA A 219 -19.10 31.56 0.60
N GLN A 220 -18.24 32.55 0.86
CA GLN A 220 -18.33 33.43 2.03
C GLN A 220 -19.70 34.11 2.11
N ALA A 221 -20.15 34.70 1.00
CA ALA A 221 -21.47 35.31 0.92
C ALA A 221 -22.58 34.26 1.11
N TYR A 222 -22.51 33.13 0.41
CA TYR A 222 -23.51 32.06 0.40
C TYR A 222 -23.71 31.42 1.77
N PHE A 223 -22.64 31.20 2.54
CA PHE A 223 -22.70 30.59 3.89
C PHE A 223 -22.73 31.58 5.06
N ASN A 224 -22.97 32.88 4.81
CA ASN A 224 -22.99 33.94 5.84
C ASN A 224 -21.69 34.03 6.65
N ARG A 225 -20.56 33.97 5.95
CA ARG A 225 -19.19 33.99 6.47
C ARG A 225 -18.43 35.22 5.96
N PRO A 226 -18.82 36.44 6.39
CA PRO A 226 -18.19 37.66 5.88
C PRO A 226 -16.74 37.74 6.35
N ASN A 227 -15.81 37.74 5.39
CA ASN A 227 -14.38 37.92 5.62
C ASN A 227 -13.66 36.82 6.41
N ASP A 228 -14.32 35.72 6.77
CA ASP A 228 -13.68 34.57 7.41
C ASP A 228 -13.72 33.32 6.53
N VAL A 229 -12.92 32.32 6.90
CA VAL A 229 -12.92 31.00 6.22
C VAL A 229 -13.22 29.89 7.21
N THR A 230 -13.64 28.73 6.72
CA THR A 230 -13.92 27.57 7.58
C THR A 230 -12.62 26.93 8.04
N ALA A 231 -11.64 26.83 7.13
CA ALA A 231 -10.35 26.21 7.39
C ALA A 231 -9.29 26.67 6.38
N ILE A 232 -8.03 26.34 6.64
CA ILE A 232 -6.93 26.38 5.68
C ILE A 232 -6.51 24.93 5.41
N GLU A 233 -6.63 24.53 4.15
CA GLU A 233 -6.29 23.20 3.67
C GLU A 233 -4.84 23.20 3.17
N ILE A 234 -4.01 22.34 3.74
CA ILE A 234 -2.57 22.30 3.52
C ILE A 234 -2.21 21.03 2.75
N TYR A 235 -1.52 21.22 1.63
CA TYR A 235 -0.95 20.20 0.78
C TYR A 235 0.57 20.20 0.99
N THR A 236 1.09 19.05 1.42
CA THR A 236 2.53 18.84 1.68
C THR A 236 3.16 18.05 0.54
N ASP A 237 4.49 18.09 0.43
CA ASP A 237 5.23 17.29 -0.57
C ASP A 237 5.14 15.78 -0.29
N ASN A 238 5.01 15.42 0.99
CA ASN A 238 4.86 14.03 1.41
C ASN A 238 3.74 13.90 2.46
N PRO A 239 2.61 13.24 2.13
CA PRO A 239 1.49 13.04 3.05
C PRO A 239 1.81 12.10 4.23
N ASP A 240 2.79 11.20 4.11
CA ASP A 240 3.16 10.27 5.19
C ASP A 240 3.94 10.99 6.31
N LYS A 241 4.53 12.15 6.01
CA LYS A 241 5.35 12.95 6.93
C LYS A 241 4.59 14.08 7.64
N VAL A 242 3.25 14.01 7.65
CA VAL A 242 2.40 15.06 8.24
C VAL A 242 2.74 15.39 9.69
N ASP A 243 3.19 14.39 10.47
CA ASP A 243 3.63 14.60 11.85
C ASP A 243 4.85 15.52 11.98
N GLU A 244 5.77 15.47 11.00
CA GLU A 244 6.96 16.34 10.96
C GLU A 244 6.55 17.82 10.72
N TYR A 245 5.53 18.06 9.90
CA TYR A 245 5.09 19.41 9.54
C TYR A 245 4.20 20.07 10.61
N ARG A 246 3.51 19.28 11.44
CA ARG A 246 2.51 19.76 12.40
C ARG A 246 3.06 20.86 13.32
N LYS A 247 4.29 20.70 13.82
CA LYS A 247 4.92 21.69 14.71
C LYS A 247 5.26 22.98 13.96
N ALA A 248 5.87 22.88 12.78
CA ALA A 248 6.23 24.03 11.96
C ALA A 248 4.99 24.82 11.51
N VAL A 249 3.90 24.13 11.15
CA VAL A 249 2.60 24.74 10.81
C VAL A 249 2.01 25.48 12.01
N ALA A 250 2.05 24.88 13.20
CA ALA A 250 1.56 25.52 14.42
C ALA A 250 2.32 26.81 14.75
N GLU A 251 3.64 26.79 14.62
CA GLU A 251 4.50 27.96 14.84
C GLU A 251 4.25 29.04 13.78
N ALA A 252 4.12 28.66 12.51
CA ALA A 252 3.84 29.58 11.40
C ALA A 252 2.44 30.22 11.49
N ALA A 253 1.45 29.49 12.02
CA ALA A 253 0.10 30.01 12.17
C ALA A 253 0.05 31.22 13.12
N GLN A 254 0.90 31.26 14.17
CA GLN A 254 0.97 32.34 15.16
C GLN A 254 -0.36 32.65 15.87
N ARG A 255 -1.25 31.65 15.97
CA ARG A 255 -2.54 31.75 16.65
C ARG A 255 -3.01 30.38 17.16
N PRO A 256 -3.95 30.33 18.11
CA PRO A 256 -4.58 29.07 18.53
C PRO A 256 -5.31 28.42 17.35
N ILE A 257 -4.82 27.26 16.93
CA ILE A 257 -5.39 26.45 15.85
C ILE A 257 -5.62 25.03 16.30
N PHE A 258 -6.61 24.38 15.70
CA PHE A 258 -6.79 22.95 15.75
C PHE A 258 -6.37 22.37 14.40
N MET A 259 -5.57 21.31 14.42
CA MET A 259 -5.07 20.67 13.20
C MET A 259 -5.58 19.23 13.12
N VAL A 260 -6.32 18.94 12.05
CA VAL A 260 -6.77 17.59 11.73
C VAL A 260 -5.97 17.10 10.53
N ASP A 261 -5.36 15.93 10.62
CA ASP A 261 -4.70 15.33 9.47
C ASP A 261 -5.64 14.39 8.68
N TRP A 262 -5.21 14.04 7.48
CA TRP A 262 -5.97 13.17 6.59
C TRP A 262 -6.25 11.78 7.19
N ARG A 263 -5.36 11.27 8.06
CA ARG A 263 -5.53 9.97 8.75
C ARG A 263 -6.63 10.07 9.79
N GLN A 264 -6.70 11.19 10.50
CA GLN A 264 -7.76 11.48 11.47
C GLN A 264 -9.12 11.70 10.80
N ARG A 265 -9.19 12.44 9.68
CA ARG A 265 -10.45 12.61 8.92
C ARG A 265 -10.99 11.29 8.37
N ASN A 266 -10.09 10.37 8.01
CA ASN A 266 -10.42 9.07 7.43
C ASN A 266 -10.02 7.91 8.36
N SER A 267 -10.21 8.08 9.67
CA SER A 267 -9.68 7.14 10.67
C SER A 267 -10.19 5.72 10.48
N THR A 268 -11.45 5.52 10.10
CA THR A 268 -12.00 4.18 9.81
C THR A 268 -11.24 3.50 8.68
N PHE A 269 -10.95 4.23 7.61
CA PHE A 269 -10.23 3.72 6.45
C PHE A 269 -8.76 3.45 6.79
N PHE A 270 -8.10 4.41 7.45
CA PHE A 270 -6.70 4.26 7.83
C PHE A 270 -6.49 3.14 8.87
N ASN A 271 -7.38 3.03 9.86
CA ASN A 271 -7.37 1.94 10.83
C ASN A 271 -7.59 0.59 10.14
N ALA A 272 -8.50 0.52 9.16
CA ALA A 272 -8.69 -0.69 8.37
C ALA A 272 -7.41 -1.08 7.61
N LEU A 273 -6.71 -0.13 6.99
CA LEU A 273 -5.41 -0.38 6.34
C LEU A 273 -4.34 -0.87 7.33
N GLN A 274 -4.30 -0.31 8.54
CA GLN A 274 -3.36 -0.76 9.57
C GLN A 274 -3.66 -2.17 10.08
N VAL A 275 -4.94 -2.47 10.34
CA VAL A 275 -5.38 -3.80 10.77
C VAL A 275 -5.10 -4.81 9.67
N GLU A 276 -5.39 -4.48 8.42
CA GLU A 276 -5.09 -5.31 7.25
C GLU A 276 -3.59 -5.66 7.20
N ARG A 277 -2.69 -4.68 7.29
CA ARG A 277 -1.24 -4.92 7.29
C ARG A 277 -0.79 -5.86 8.42
N ASN A 278 -1.35 -5.69 9.62
CA ASN A 278 -1.04 -6.56 10.75
C ASN A 278 -1.54 -8.00 10.53
N VAL A 279 -2.75 -8.15 9.99
CA VAL A 279 -3.31 -9.48 9.65
C VAL A 279 -2.49 -10.13 8.55
N MET A 280 -2.10 -9.38 7.51
CA MET A 280 -1.22 -9.88 6.47
C MET A 280 0.12 -10.33 7.05
N PHE A 281 0.77 -9.52 7.88
CA PHE A 281 2.01 -9.93 8.54
C PHE A 281 1.87 -11.27 9.30
N LEU A 282 0.75 -11.49 10.01
CA LEU A 282 0.47 -12.77 10.68
C LEU A 282 0.30 -13.93 9.69
N ILE A 283 -0.47 -13.74 8.62
CA ILE A 283 -0.68 -14.75 7.56
C ILE A 283 0.65 -15.09 6.89
N LEU A 284 1.43 -14.07 6.51
CA LEU A 284 2.75 -14.23 5.90
C LEU A 284 3.69 -15.01 6.82
N THR A 285 3.71 -14.69 8.12
CA THR A 285 4.50 -15.43 9.12
C THR A 285 4.08 -16.90 9.19
N LEU A 286 2.78 -17.19 9.15
CA LEU A 286 2.27 -18.56 9.16
C LEU A 286 2.67 -19.34 7.90
N ILE A 287 2.61 -18.71 6.72
CA ILE A 287 3.04 -19.30 5.45
C ILE A 287 4.53 -19.68 5.51
N VAL A 288 5.38 -18.78 6.01
CA VAL A 288 6.82 -19.07 6.13
C VAL A 288 7.07 -20.18 7.14
N LEU A 289 6.32 -20.21 8.26
CA LEU A 289 6.42 -21.28 9.25
C LEU A 289 6.08 -22.64 8.63
N VAL A 290 4.97 -22.75 7.90
CA VAL A 290 4.58 -23.98 7.19
C VAL A 290 5.66 -24.39 6.17
N ALA A 291 6.20 -23.43 5.41
CA ALA A 291 7.30 -23.69 4.48
C ALA A 291 8.56 -24.22 5.20
N SER A 292 8.88 -23.67 6.38
CA SER A 292 10.02 -24.12 7.19
C SER A 292 9.85 -25.56 7.71
N LEU A 293 8.63 -25.95 8.11
CA LEU A 293 8.34 -27.32 8.54
C LEU A 293 8.53 -28.35 7.40
N ASN A 294 8.26 -27.95 6.16
CA ASN A 294 8.55 -28.78 4.99
C ASN A 294 10.06 -29.00 4.80
N ILE A 295 10.90 -28.02 5.14
CA ILE A 295 12.36 -28.17 5.12
C ILE A 295 12.80 -29.14 6.20
N ILE A 296 12.30 -28.97 7.43
CA ILE A 296 12.63 -29.86 8.56
C ILE A 296 12.30 -31.30 8.18
N SER A 297 11.09 -31.53 7.68
CA SER A 297 10.61 -32.87 7.33
C SER A 297 11.41 -33.47 6.16
N GLY A 298 11.72 -32.66 5.15
CA GLY A 298 12.54 -33.09 4.01
C GLY A 298 13.98 -33.44 4.39
N LEU A 299 14.62 -32.64 5.25
CA LEU A 299 15.99 -32.91 5.72
C LEU A 299 16.05 -34.11 6.67
N ILE A 300 15.07 -34.29 7.56
CA ILE A 300 15.01 -35.49 8.41
C ILE A 300 14.91 -36.75 7.55
N MET A 301 14.08 -36.71 6.49
CA MET A 301 13.99 -37.83 5.56
C MET A 301 15.30 -38.07 4.81
N LEU A 302 15.95 -37.01 4.33
CA LEU A 302 17.25 -37.11 3.65
C LEU A 302 18.34 -37.71 4.57
N VAL A 303 18.35 -37.33 5.85
CA VAL A 303 19.24 -37.92 6.87
C VAL A 303 18.96 -39.40 7.06
N LYS A 304 17.68 -39.81 7.10
CA LYS A 304 17.27 -41.20 7.27
C LYS A 304 17.68 -42.04 6.06
N ASP A 305 17.42 -41.55 4.85
CA ASP A 305 17.75 -42.24 3.60
C ASP A 305 19.27 -42.35 3.38
N LYS A 306 20.04 -41.38 3.90
CA LYS A 306 21.52 -41.36 3.84
C LYS A 306 22.19 -41.94 5.09
N GLY A 307 21.48 -42.71 5.90
CA GLY A 307 22.01 -43.31 7.13
C GLY A 307 23.25 -44.18 6.92
N SER A 308 23.26 -45.03 5.89
CA SER A 308 24.41 -45.89 5.53
C SER A 308 25.61 -45.07 5.05
N ASP A 309 25.39 -44.07 4.18
CA ASP A 309 26.42 -43.14 3.71
C ASP A 309 27.07 -42.38 4.89
N ILE A 310 26.27 -41.94 5.87
CA ILE A 310 26.76 -41.30 7.11
C ILE A 310 27.62 -42.28 7.90
N ALA A 311 27.18 -43.53 8.06
CA ALA A 311 27.93 -44.55 8.80
C ALA A 311 29.29 -44.84 8.17
N ILE A 312 29.36 -44.97 6.84
CA ILE A 312 30.60 -45.18 6.09
C ILE A 312 31.55 -43.98 6.28
N LEU A 313 31.05 -42.74 6.17
CA LEU A 313 31.87 -41.56 6.41
C LEU A 313 32.41 -41.52 7.84
N ARG A 314 31.58 -41.89 8.83
CA ARG A 314 31.95 -41.94 10.25
C ARG A 314 32.98 -43.03 10.55
N THR A 315 32.89 -44.20 9.92
CA THR A 315 33.89 -45.29 10.08
C THR A 315 35.21 -44.97 9.37
N MET A 316 35.19 -44.18 8.29
CA MET A 316 36.39 -43.62 7.66
C MET A 316 37.02 -42.45 8.43
N GLY A 317 36.43 -42.02 9.56
CA GLY A 317 37.00 -41.00 10.44
C GLY A 317 36.34 -39.60 10.37
N ALA A 318 35.20 -39.44 9.69
CA ALA A 318 34.48 -38.18 9.70
C ALA A 318 33.97 -37.83 11.11
N THR A 319 34.21 -36.60 11.55
CA THR A 319 33.74 -36.12 12.85
C THR A 319 32.24 -35.79 12.81
N GLN A 320 31.59 -35.82 13.98
CA GLN A 320 30.18 -35.42 14.11
C GLN A 320 29.96 -33.98 13.60
N GLY A 321 30.91 -33.07 13.88
CA GLY A 321 30.85 -31.70 13.38
C GLY A 321 30.92 -31.61 11.85
N SER A 322 31.68 -32.51 11.19
CA SER A 322 31.74 -32.55 9.73
C SER A 322 30.43 -33.05 9.12
N ILE A 323 29.82 -34.11 9.69
CA ILE A 323 28.48 -34.56 9.28
C ILE A 323 27.46 -33.45 9.46
N MET A 324 27.44 -32.77 10.62
CA MET A 324 26.54 -31.64 10.87
C MET A 324 26.68 -30.55 9.80
N ARG A 325 27.92 -30.17 9.44
CA ARG A 325 28.19 -29.16 8.41
C ARG A 325 27.73 -29.58 7.03
N ILE A 326 27.91 -30.85 6.64
CA ILE A 326 27.43 -31.36 5.34
C ILE A 326 25.91 -31.15 5.20
N PHE A 327 25.14 -31.54 6.23
CA PHE A 327 23.68 -31.39 6.20
C PHE A 327 23.24 -29.93 6.33
N LEU A 328 23.98 -29.12 7.10
CA LEU A 328 23.73 -27.68 7.22
C LEU A 328 23.97 -26.96 5.88
N ILE A 329 25.06 -27.29 5.17
CA ILE A 329 25.33 -26.76 3.82
C ILE A 329 24.24 -27.19 2.83
N THR A 330 23.84 -28.47 2.88
CA THR A 330 22.78 -29.03 2.00
C THR A 330 21.47 -28.26 2.20
N GLY A 331 21.05 -28.11 3.46
CA GLY A 331 19.83 -27.41 3.82
C GLY A 331 19.87 -25.91 3.51
N ALA A 332 20.97 -25.23 3.84
CA ALA A 332 21.18 -23.83 3.52
C ALA A 332 21.21 -23.58 2.01
N ALA A 333 21.79 -24.48 1.21
CA ALA A 333 21.80 -24.38 -0.24
C ALA A 333 20.38 -24.46 -0.83
N ILE A 334 19.55 -25.39 -0.36
CA ILE A 334 18.12 -25.47 -0.76
C ILE A 334 17.39 -24.17 -0.38
N GLY A 335 17.64 -23.67 0.84
CA GLY A 335 17.08 -22.42 1.33
C GLY A 335 17.43 -21.20 0.48
N VAL A 336 18.72 -21.02 0.21
CA VAL A 336 19.24 -19.90 -0.58
C VAL A 336 18.75 -19.97 -2.02
N VAL A 337 18.88 -21.12 -2.68
CA VAL A 337 18.46 -21.28 -4.08
C VAL A 337 16.94 -21.15 -4.20
N GLY A 338 16.17 -21.75 -3.29
CA GLY A 338 14.72 -21.60 -3.23
C GLY A 338 14.28 -20.15 -3.03
N THR A 339 14.93 -19.43 -2.11
CA THR A 339 14.64 -18.02 -1.85
C THR A 339 15.01 -17.13 -3.03
N LEU A 340 16.17 -17.35 -3.66
CA LEU A 340 16.60 -16.58 -4.83
C LEU A 340 15.68 -16.78 -6.03
N VAL A 341 15.34 -18.04 -6.33
CA VAL A 341 14.41 -18.34 -7.44
C VAL A 341 13.01 -17.82 -7.12
N GLY A 342 12.53 -17.98 -5.88
CA GLY A 342 11.26 -17.43 -5.43
C GLY A 342 11.21 -15.90 -5.50
N PHE A 343 12.30 -15.23 -5.12
CA PHE A 343 12.45 -13.78 -5.26
C PHE A 343 12.38 -13.33 -6.71
N LEU A 344 13.17 -13.95 -7.59
CA LEU A 344 13.17 -13.62 -9.02
C LEU A 344 11.79 -13.87 -9.64
N LEU A 345 11.18 -15.02 -9.34
CA LEU A 345 9.86 -15.37 -9.83
C LEU A 345 8.79 -14.38 -9.33
N GLY A 346 8.81 -14.05 -8.04
CA GLY A 346 7.90 -13.06 -7.44
C GLY A 346 8.02 -11.69 -8.10
N VAL A 347 9.24 -11.19 -8.26
CA VAL A 347 9.50 -9.91 -8.94
C VAL A 347 9.04 -9.94 -10.39
N ILE A 348 9.36 -11.00 -11.15
CA ILE A 348 8.94 -11.14 -12.56
C ILE A 348 7.41 -11.13 -12.67
N ILE A 349 6.72 -11.85 -11.79
CA ILE A 349 5.26 -11.89 -11.76
C ILE A 349 4.70 -10.51 -11.42
N CYS A 350 5.22 -9.82 -10.40
CA CYS A 350 4.79 -8.47 -10.04
C CYS A 350 4.93 -7.47 -11.20
N LEU A 351 6.04 -7.52 -11.94
CA LEU A 351 6.27 -6.64 -13.09
C LEU A 351 5.33 -6.94 -14.26
N ASN A 352 4.81 -8.16 -14.36
CA ASN A 352 3.91 -8.62 -15.43
C ASN A 352 2.46 -8.84 -14.96
N ILE A 353 2.11 -8.34 -13.78
CA ILE A 353 0.86 -8.74 -13.12
C ILE A 353 -0.38 -8.33 -13.91
N GLU A 354 -0.33 -7.18 -14.59
CA GLU A 354 -1.42 -6.70 -15.44
C GLU A 354 -1.57 -7.55 -16.70
N ASN A 355 -0.46 -7.98 -17.32
CA ASN A 355 -0.49 -8.89 -18.46
C ASN A 355 -1.07 -10.25 -18.07
N ILE A 356 -0.70 -10.76 -16.88
CA ILE A 356 -1.24 -12.00 -16.32
C ILE A 356 -2.74 -11.86 -16.05
N ARG A 357 -3.17 -10.74 -15.46
CA ARG A 357 -4.60 -10.46 -15.23
C ARG A 357 -5.38 -10.49 -16.54
N GLN A 358 -4.91 -9.80 -17.58
CA GLN A 358 -5.56 -9.76 -18.89
C GLN A 358 -5.62 -11.15 -19.54
N PHE A 359 -4.55 -11.94 -19.44
CA PHE A 359 -4.55 -13.32 -19.92
C PHE A 359 -5.58 -14.20 -19.21
N ILE A 360 -5.68 -14.10 -17.88
CA ILE A 360 -6.68 -14.86 -17.11
C ILE A 360 -8.09 -14.37 -17.46
N SER A 361 -8.32 -13.06 -17.54
CA SER A 361 -9.62 -12.49 -17.94
C SER A 361 -10.05 -12.94 -19.34
N TRP A 362 -9.11 -13.03 -20.28
CA TRP A 362 -9.36 -13.60 -21.61
C TRP A 362 -9.74 -15.09 -21.52
N LEU A 363 -9.05 -15.86 -20.68
CA LEU A 363 -9.30 -17.29 -20.51
C LEU A 363 -10.64 -17.59 -19.81
N THR A 364 -11.00 -16.80 -18.80
CA THR A 364 -12.24 -16.98 -18.01
C THR A 364 -13.44 -16.25 -18.58
N ASN A 365 -13.23 -15.38 -19.58
CA ASN A 365 -14.25 -14.52 -20.20
C ASN A 365 -15.00 -13.67 -19.16
N THR A 366 -14.32 -13.30 -18.08
CA THR A 366 -14.84 -12.50 -16.97
C THR A 366 -13.90 -11.32 -16.69
N GLU A 367 -14.48 -10.14 -16.46
CA GLU A 367 -13.73 -8.99 -15.95
C GLU A 367 -13.42 -9.22 -14.46
N LEU A 368 -12.20 -9.69 -14.18
CA LEU A 368 -11.77 -9.99 -12.81
C LEU A 368 -11.73 -8.75 -11.91
N PHE A 369 -11.53 -7.58 -12.51
CA PHE A 369 -11.48 -6.29 -11.84
C PHE A 369 -12.20 -5.25 -12.70
N SER A 370 -13.45 -4.94 -12.37
CA SER A 370 -14.17 -3.84 -13.00
C SER A 370 -13.71 -2.50 -12.39
N PRO A 371 -13.28 -1.52 -13.22
CA PRO A 371 -12.86 -0.21 -12.73
C PRO A 371 -13.94 0.56 -11.96
N GLU A 372 -15.21 0.21 -12.19
CA GLU A 372 -16.37 0.84 -11.59
C GLU A 372 -16.59 0.45 -10.13
N LEU A 373 -16.27 -0.79 -9.74
CA LEU A 373 -16.48 -1.30 -8.38
C LEU A 373 -15.23 -1.14 -7.51
N TYR A 374 -14.04 -1.35 -8.08
CA TYR A 374 -12.79 -1.33 -7.33
C TYR A 374 -12.05 0.00 -7.41
N PHE A 375 -12.59 0.97 -8.15
CA PHE A 375 -12.00 2.29 -8.38
C PHE A 375 -10.56 2.22 -8.93
N LEU A 376 -10.17 1.14 -9.61
CA LEU A 376 -8.82 0.94 -10.14
C LEU A 376 -8.89 0.57 -11.62
N SER A 377 -8.15 1.31 -12.45
CA SER A 377 -8.10 1.09 -13.91
C SER A 377 -7.17 -0.06 -14.31
N LYS A 378 -6.21 -0.39 -13.45
CA LYS A 378 -5.22 -1.47 -13.61
C LYS A 378 -4.98 -2.13 -12.26
N LEU A 379 -4.52 -3.37 -12.25
CA LEU A 379 -4.12 -4.03 -11.00
C LEU A 379 -2.78 -3.45 -10.54
N PRO A 380 -2.73 -2.68 -9.43
CA PRO A 380 -1.50 -2.05 -9.00
C PRO A 380 -0.63 -3.07 -8.28
N ALA A 381 0.65 -3.12 -8.64
CA ALA A 381 1.67 -3.84 -7.86
C ALA A 381 2.86 -2.92 -7.66
N GLU A 382 3.15 -2.60 -6.40
CA GLU A 382 4.28 -1.76 -6.02
C GLU A 382 5.24 -2.54 -5.13
N ILE A 383 6.43 -2.80 -5.65
CA ILE A 383 7.46 -3.56 -4.94
C ILE A 383 8.18 -2.61 -4.00
N SER A 384 7.95 -2.77 -2.69
CA SER A 384 8.73 -2.09 -1.65
C SER A 384 10.06 -2.82 -1.44
N ILE A 385 11.18 -2.13 -1.66
CA ILE A 385 12.53 -2.70 -1.47
C ILE A 385 12.71 -3.17 -0.02
N GLY A 386 12.24 -2.39 0.95
CA GLY A 386 12.38 -2.71 2.37
C GLY A 386 11.61 -3.97 2.78
N GLU A 387 10.36 -4.10 2.34
CA GLU A 387 9.52 -5.27 2.66
C GLU A 387 9.98 -6.52 1.92
N THR A 388 10.42 -6.37 0.66
CA THR A 388 10.96 -7.47 -0.12
C THR A 388 12.27 -7.98 0.49
N ALA A 389 13.17 -7.07 0.91
CA ALA A 389 14.39 -7.43 1.62
C ALA A 389 14.08 -8.12 2.96
N ALA A 390 13.08 -7.64 3.71
CA ALA A 390 12.65 -8.25 4.96
C ALA A 390 12.16 -9.70 4.75
N VAL A 391 11.39 -9.96 3.69
CA VAL A 391 10.94 -11.33 3.36
C VAL A 391 12.10 -12.23 2.96
N VAL A 392 13.04 -11.75 2.14
CA VAL A 392 14.24 -12.53 1.77
C VAL A 392 15.06 -12.88 3.01
N ILE A 393 15.33 -11.89 3.87
CA ILE A 393 16.07 -12.12 5.13
C ILE A 393 15.31 -13.10 6.03
N MET A 394 14.01 -12.92 6.21
CA MET A 394 13.20 -13.79 7.05
C MET A 394 13.19 -15.24 6.53
N ALA A 395 13.01 -15.44 5.22
CA ALA A 395 13.03 -16.75 4.59
C ALA A 395 14.39 -17.45 4.74
N LEU A 396 15.49 -16.72 4.53
CA LEU A 396 16.84 -17.24 4.73
C LEU A 396 17.09 -17.60 6.19
N THR A 397 16.71 -16.73 7.13
CA THR A 397 16.89 -16.96 8.57
C THR A 397 16.10 -18.18 9.03
N LEU A 398 14.83 -18.29 8.66
CA LEU A 398 13.97 -19.42 9.05
C LEU A 398 14.38 -20.71 8.35
N SER A 399 14.81 -20.65 7.09
CA SER A 399 15.39 -21.81 6.41
C SER A 399 16.64 -22.30 7.14
N PHE A 400 17.56 -21.40 7.47
CA PHE A 400 18.78 -21.74 8.21
C PHE A 400 18.45 -22.36 9.57
N LEU A 401 17.56 -21.74 10.36
CA LEU A 401 17.12 -22.26 11.66
C LEU A 401 16.46 -23.64 11.55
N ALA A 402 15.60 -23.85 10.56
CA ALA A 402 14.96 -25.13 10.27
C ALA A 402 15.99 -26.24 9.97
N THR A 403 17.14 -25.89 9.40
CA THR A 403 18.18 -26.88 9.04
C THR A 403 19.04 -27.31 10.22
N LEU A 404 19.08 -26.55 11.32
CA LEU A 404 19.92 -26.83 12.48
C LEU A 404 19.52 -28.13 13.19
N TYR A 405 18.23 -28.31 13.47
CA TYR A 405 17.75 -29.47 14.21
C TYR A 405 18.01 -30.80 13.46
N PRO A 406 17.64 -30.96 12.17
CA PRO A 406 17.94 -32.17 11.41
C PRO A 406 19.45 -32.44 11.28
N SER A 407 20.26 -31.40 11.05
CA SER A 407 21.71 -31.53 10.92
C SER A 407 22.38 -32.00 12.20
N TRP A 408 21.94 -31.48 13.35
CA TRP A 408 22.39 -31.93 14.66
C TRP A 408 21.99 -33.38 14.94
N ARG A 409 20.77 -33.77 14.55
CA ARG A 409 20.29 -35.16 14.68
C ARG A 409 21.11 -36.12 13.80
N ALA A 410 21.44 -35.72 12.57
CA ALA A 410 22.28 -36.50 11.66
C ALA A 410 23.67 -36.79 12.22
N ALA A 411 24.28 -35.79 12.85
CA ALA A 411 25.60 -35.91 13.45
C ALA A 411 25.68 -36.89 14.63
N ARG A 412 24.53 -37.20 15.25
CA ARG A 412 24.41 -38.11 16.40
C ARG A 412 24.00 -39.54 16.04
N LEU A 413 23.86 -39.86 14.75
CA LEU A 413 23.59 -41.24 14.32
C LEU A 413 24.76 -42.17 14.67
N ASP A 414 24.45 -43.30 15.28
CA ASP A 414 25.42 -44.36 15.59
C ASP A 414 25.75 -45.15 14.30
N PRO A 415 27.02 -45.20 13.87
CA PRO A 415 27.43 -45.95 12.68
C PRO A 415 27.09 -47.44 12.76
N ILE A 416 27.09 -48.02 13.96
CA ILE A 416 26.83 -49.45 14.18
C ILE A 416 25.35 -49.75 13.95
N GLU A 417 24.45 -48.91 14.49
CA GLU A 417 23.01 -49.08 14.28
C GLU A 417 22.60 -48.86 12.82
N ALA A 418 23.23 -47.90 12.15
CA ALA A 418 22.94 -47.59 10.75
C ALA A 418 23.37 -48.70 9.76
N LEU A 419 24.38 -49.51 10.10
CA LEU A 419 24.84 -50.64 9.28
C LEU A 419 24.18 -51.98 9.65
N ARG A 420 23.50 -52.07 10.81
CA ARG A 420 22.89 -53.33 11.30
C ARG A 420 21.51 -53.62 10.72
N TYR A 421 20.89 -52.64 10.05
CA TYR A 421 19.51 -52.71 9.53
C TYR A 421 19.44 -52.75 7.98
N GLU A 422 20.54 -53.08 7.30
CA GLU A 422 20.52 -53.54 5.90
C GLU A 422 20.27 -55.05 5.80
#